data_AF-A0AAV6B6G8-F1
#
_entry.id   AF-A0AAV6B6G8-F1
#
_cell.length_a   1.000
_cell.length_b   1.000
_cell.length_c   1.000
_cell.angle_alpha   90.00
_cell.angle_beta   90.00
_cell.angle_gamma   90.00
#
_symmetry.space_group_name_H-M   'P 1'
#
loop_
_entity.id
_entity.type
_entity.pdbx_description
1 polymer ?
#
loop_
_entity_poly.entity_id
_entity_poly.type
_entity_poly.pdbx_seq_one_letter_code
_entity_poly.pdbx_strand_id
1 'polypeptide(L)'
;MPPRLTIGSIALGTGKSPSTFARQDDGSPFRILLMADFSAAPMPRHAITKPVRVDLDNFDDVFARFSAKLELQIGTETFVLEPRSLADLHPDGLFQLDCFERLRDLRARLANPKSFATALPELHTLTGESPKPTETAAPSPAPPGEAEDQMFERLLGRPKSSPASAPAVPAVQALLREAVAGNVAAANATDQQSAIAALDSVIAARMSALLHAPAFQALEAAWRGLDFLVHRLELDDSLQLFALDVSAAHLREPSISRAISEALTLRDESGWSILVGDFSFANSADDAKALEWIASVAQKHNALFVAAADTALIDLINRRELHWPEEWDALRRSPSAQSVSLLTPQFMLRLPYGAKNEPIESFDFEEMPSSPAVTHYLWGNPALLAACALGNAFTESGETNPTGPLEVGGLPLHVYREDGESKMTACAERWLNDGELDALLANGISAVVTLRGSDAVRLLLHSIITSRK
;
A
#
# COMPACT_ATOMS: atom_id res chain seq x y z
N MET A 1 -5.03 -23.69 -32.16
CA MET A 1 -5.83 -23.76 -30.91
C MET A 1 -4.94 -23.20 -29.81
N PRO A 2 -5.27 -22.06 -29.20
CA PRO A 2 -4.54 -21.61 -28.03
C PRO A 2 -4.82 -22.57 -26.85
N PRO A 3 -3.87 -22.78 -25.94
CA PRO A 3 -4.00 -23.73 -24.85
C PRO A 3 -5.11 -23.30 -23.87
N ARG A 4 -5.98 -24.24 -23.50
CA ARG A 4 -6.95 -24.05 -22.41
C ARG A 4 -6.20 -23.97 -21.09
N LEU A 5 -6.18 -22.81 -20.45
CA LEU A 5 -5.72 -22.66 -19.07
C LEU A 5 -6.75 -23.29 -18.14
N THR A 6 -6.37 -24.43 -17.55
CA THR A 6 -7.21 -25.20 -16.62
C THR A 6 -7.02 -24.64 -15.21
N ILE A 7 -8.04 -23.99 -14.65
CA ILE A 7 -8.26 -23.94 -13.21
C ILE A 7 -9.00 -25.24 -12.86
N GLY A 8 -8.68 -25.87 -11.72
CA GLY A 8 -9.12 -27.23 -11.36
C GLY A 8 -10.53 -27.61 -11.84
N SER A 9 -10.62 -28.72 -12.58
CA SER A 9 -11.85 -29.41 -13.05
C SER A 9 -12.95 -28.63 -13.79
N ILE A 10 -12.85 -27.31 -13.96
CA ILE A 10 -13.80 -26.54 -14.75
C ILE A 10 -13.08 -26.04 -16.00
N ALA A 11 -13.51 -26.55 -17.15
CA ALA A 11 -13.29 -25.85 -18.40
C ALA A 11 -14.09 -24.54 -18.30
N LEU A 12 -13.41 -23.44 -17.95
CA LEU A 12 -13.91 -22.10 -18.23
C LEU A 12 -14.15 -22.11 -19.74
N GLY A 13 -15.41 -22.33 -20.11
CA GLY A 13 -15.80 -22.40 -21.50
C GLY A 13 -15.36 -21.12 -22.19
N THR A 14 -15.24 -21.18 -23.50
CA THR A 14 -15.26 -20.03 -24.39
C THR A 14 -16.63 -19.33 -24.35
N GLY A 15 -17.25 -19.25 -23.17
CA GLY A 15 -18.44 -18.49 -22.92
C GLY A 15 -18.07 -17.06 -23.22
N LYS A 16 -18.63 -16.55 -24.32
CA LYS A 16 -18.60 -15.12 -24.63
C LYS A 16 -18.90 -14.38 -23.33
N SER A 17 -17.96 -13.55 -22.85
CA SER A 17 -18.35 -12.50 -21.91
C SER A 17 -19.53 -11.79 -22.55
N PRO A 18 -20.70 -11.69 -21.89
CA PRO A 18 -21.84 -10.98 -22.45
C PRO A 18 -21.56 -9.48 -22.32
N SER A 19 -20.50 -9.00 -22.95
CA SER A 19 -20.23 -7.58 -23.06
C SER A 19 -21.15 -7.06 -24.16
N THR A 20 -22.31 -6.55 -23.75
CA THR A 20 -23.23 -5.81 -24.62
C THR A 20 -23.05 -4.32 -24.34
N PHE A 21 -21.80 -3.86 -24.25
CA PHE A 21 -21.50 -2.43 -24.12
C PHE A 21 -21.55 -1.85 -25.53
N ALA A 22 -22.75 -1.51 -25.98
CA ALA A 22 -23.00 -1.08 -27.34
C ALA A 22 -22.53 0.37 -27.56
N ARG A 23 -21.22 0.61 -27.55
CA ARG A 23 -20.65 1.74 -28.29
C ARG A 23 -20.58 1.32 -29.76
N GLN A 24 -21.14 2.14 -30.64
CA GLN A 24 -20.94 1.96 -32.08
C GLN A 24 -19.54 2.45 -32.43
N ASP A 25 -18.78 1.63 -33.16
CA ASP A 25 -17.50 2.04 -33.72
C ASP A 25 -17.76 3.12 -34.78
N ASP A 26 -17.51 4.36 -34.40
CA ASP A 26 -17.68 5.56 -35.23
C ASP A 26 -16.33 6.21 -35.58
N GLY A 27 -15.22 5.52 -35.28
CA GLY A 27 -13.85 6.02 -35.46
C GLY A 27 -13.43 7.08 -34.44
N SER A 28 -14.22 7.34 -33.40
CA SER A 28 -13.84 8.29 -32.34
C SER A 28 -12.86 7.65 -31.33
N PRO A 29 -11.97 8.45 -30.71
CA PRO A 29 -10.98 7.94 -29.76
C PRO A 29 -11.60 7.11 -28.63
N PHE A 30 -10.87 6.10 -28.15
CA PHE A 30 -11.16 5.40 -26.91
C PHE A 30 -10.75 6.27 -25.73
N ARG A 31 -11.73 6.83 -25.02
CA ARG A 31 -11.50 7.77 -23.92
C ARG A 31 -11.81 7.11 -22.58
N ILE A 32 -10.78 7.04 -21.74
CA ILE A 32 -10.85 6.58 -20.36
C ILE A 32 -10.87 7.80 -19.46
N LEU A 33 -11.88 7.91 -18.60
CA LEU A 33 -11.89 8.89 -17.52
C LEU A 33 -11.71 8.20 -16.18
N LEU A 34 -10.65 8.51 -15.44
CA LEU A 34 -10.47 8.13 -14.05
C LEU A 34 -10.98 9.22 -13.11
N MET A 35 -11.96 8.88 -12.26
CA MET A 35 -12.49 9.73 -11.20
C MET A 35 -11.96 9.21 -9.86
N ALA A 36 -11.17 10.02 -9.16
CA ALA A 36 -10.58 9.66 -7.87
C ALA A 36 -10.37 10.92 -7.00
N ASP A 37 -10.19 10.75 -5.68
CA ASP A 37 -9.95 11.85 -4.75
C ASP A 37 -8.46 12.23 -4.71
N PHE A 38 -7.97 12.75 -5.84
CA PHE A 38 -6.56 13.06 -6.06
C PHE A 38 -6.02 14.14 -5.14
N SER A 39 -6.87 15.06 -4.68
CA SER A 39 -6.45 16.17 -3.84
C SER A 39 -6.66 15.92 -2.33
N ALA A 40 -7.44 14.90 -1.96
CA ALA A 40 -7.81 14.52 -0.58
C ALA A 40 -8.36 15.67 0.30
N ALA A 41 -8.74 16.79 -0.29
CA ALA A 41 -9.14 17.95 0.49
C ALA A 41 -10.56 17.80 1.06
N PRO A 42 -10.85 18.55 2.12
CA PRO A 42 -12.04 18.33 2.93
C PRO A 42 -13.33 18.69 2.18
N MET A 43 -14.41 17.98 2.54
CA MET A 43 -15.75 18.30 2.09
C MET A 43 -16.38 19.41 2.96
N PRO A 44 -17.29 20.24 2.41
CA PRO A 44 -17.85 20.18 1.05
C PRO A 44 -16.99 20.93 0.02
N ARG A 45 -16.89 20.38 -1.20
CA ARG A 45 -16.30 21.10 -2.35
C ARG A 45 -17.31 21.18 -3.48
N HIS A 46 -17.79 22.38 -3.78
CA HIS A 46 -18.81 22.56 -4.81
C HIS A 46 -18.23 22.78 -6.22
N ALA A 47 -16.93 23.06 -6.33
CA ALA A 47 -16.26 23.27 -7.60
C ALA A 47 -15.62 21.98 -8.09
N ILE A 48 -16.18 21.40 -9.16
CA ILE A 48 -15.58 20.30 -9.90
C ILE A 48 -14.83 20.87 -11.09
N THR A 49 -13.52 20.60 -11.16
CA THR A 49 -12.70 21.04 -12.28
C THR A 49 -12.97 20.19 -13.52
N LYS A 50 -12.54 20.66 -14.69
CA LYS A 50 -12.66 19.85 -15.91
C LYS A 50 -11.64 18.70 -15.90
N PRO A 51 -11.99 17.55 -16.51
CA PRO A 51 -11.03 16.48 -16.73
C PRO A 51 -9.76 16.95 -17.43
N VAL A 52 -8.63 16.41 -17.02
CA VAL A 52 -7.30 16.73 -17.57
C VAL A 52 -6.77 15.50 -18.28
N ARG A 53 -6.31 15.64 -19.53
CA ARG A 53 -5.64 14.54 -20.26
C ARG A 53 -4.32 14.22 -19.55
N VAL A 54 -4.05 12.94 -19.33
CA VAL A 54 -2.85 12.47 -18.63
C VAL A 54 -2.10 11.49 -19.52
N ASP A 55 -0.78 11.61 -19.56
CA ASP A 55 0.16 10.68 -20.17
C ASP A 55 1.48 10.66 -19.35
N LEU A 56 2.48 9.91 -19.83
CA LEU A 56 3.79 9.81 -19.17
C LEU A 56 4.53 11.15 -19.11
N ASP A 57 4.32 12.04 -20.08
CA ASP A 57 5.07 13.28 -20.19
C ASP A 57 4.53 14.37 -19.26
N ASN A 58 3.23 14.33 -18.94
CA ASN A 58 2.58 15.36 -18.12
C ASN A 58 2.12 14.87 -16.73
N PHE A 59 2.41 13.62 -16.35
CA PHE A 59 1.96 13.02 -15.09
C PHE A 59 2.31 13.89 -13.87
N ASP A 60 3.55 14.34 -13.75
CA ASP A 60 4.00 15.17 -12.62
C ASP A 60 3.32 16.56 -12.58
N ASP A 61 3.05 17.15 -13.75
CA ASP A 61 2.33 18.42 -13.85
C ASP A 61 0.86 18.24 -13.41
N VAL A 62 0.24 17.12 -13.76
CA VAL A 62 -1.12 16.76 -13.30
C VAL A 62 -1.12 16.51 -11.79
N PHE A 63 -0.10 15.84 -11.26
CA PHE A 63 0.12 15.65 -9.82
C PHE A 63 0.13 16.98 -9.08
N ALA A 64 1.04 17.88 -9.46
CA ALA A 64 1.16 19.19 -8.85
C ALA A 64 -0.13 20.03 -8.99
N ARG A 65 -0.84 19.91 -10.12
CA ARG A 65 -2.06 20.66 -10.41
C ARG A 65 -3.21 20.33 -9.47
N PHE A 66 -3.42 19.06 -9.08
CA PHE A 66 -4.47 18.73 -8.11
C PHE A 66 -4.11 19.17 -6.69
N SER A 67 -2.84 19.46 -6.42
CA SER A 67 -2.35 20.10 -5.17
C SER A 67 -2.88 19.38 -3.94
N ALA A 68 -2.54 18.10 -3.82
CA ALA A 68 -3.00 17.25 -2.73
C ALA A 68 -2.60 17.82 -1.37
N LYS A 69 -3.54 17.82 -0.43
CA LYS A 69 -3.32 18.29 0.93
C LYS A 69 -4.04 17.36 1.89
N LEU A 70 -3.27 16.62 2.67
CA LEU A 70 -3.79 15.61 3.56
C LEU A 70 -3.40 15.88 5.01
N GLU A 71 -4.40 16.05 5.87
CA GLU A 71 -4.21 16.13 7.31
C GLU A 71 -4.14 14.70 7.89
N LEU A 72 -3.03 14.39 8.55
CA LEU A 72 -2.78 13.08 9.16
C LEU A 72 -2.53 13.24 10.65
N GLN A 73 -3.06 12.30 11.43
CA GLN A 73 -2.77 12.15 12.85
C GLN A 73 -2.00 10.85 13.08
N ILE A 74 -0.78 10.97 13.61
CA ILE A 74 0.05 9.81 13.99
C ILE A 74 0.35 9.92 15.48
N GLY A 75 -0.20 8.99 16.25
CA GLY A 75 -0.18 9.06 17.71
C GLY A 75 -0.89 10.33 18.20
N THR A 76 -0.15 11.19 18.90
CA THR A 76 -0.65 12.47 19.43
C THR A 76 -0.33 13.67 18.53
N GLU A 77 0.42 13.47 17.46
CA GLU A 77 0.88 14.56 16.58
C GLU A 77 0.01 14.62 15.32
N THR A 78 -0.35 15.83 14.92
CA THR A 78 -1.04 16.11 13.66
C THR A 78 -0.07 16.84 12.75
N PHE A 79 -0.02 16.45 11.48
CA PHE A 79 0.76 17.13 10.45
C PHE A 79 0.00 17.15 9.14
N VAL A 80 0.45 18.01 8.24
CA VAL A 80 -0.11 18.17 6.92
C VAL A 80 0.91 17.63 5.91
N LEU A 81 0.47 16.70 5.06
CA LEU A 81 1.21 16.21 3.92
C LEU A 81 0.75 16.96 2.67
N GLU A 82 1.68 17.62 1.98
CA GLU A 82 1.45 18.33 0.71
C GLU A 82 2.42 17.77 -0.35
N PRO A 83 2.16 16.56 -0.89
CA PRO A 83 3.04 15.93 -1.85
C PRO A 83 2.98 16.70 -3.17
N ARG A 84 4.11 16.82 -3.85
CA ARG A 84 4.24 17.48 -5.16
C ARG A 84 4.49 16.49 -6.30
N SER A 85 4.93 15.29 -5.96
CA SER A 85 5.16 14.19 -6.87
C SER A 85 4.81 12.86 -6.21
N LEU A 86 4.71 11.80 -7.01
CA LEU A 86 4.49 10.44 -6.49
C LEU A 86 5.66 9.97 -5.61
N ALA A 87 6.89 10.44 -5.87
CA ALA A 87 8.06 10.12 -5.08
C ALA A 87 7.99 10.66 -3.63
N ASP A 88 7.20 11.71 -3.38
CA ASP A 88 7.00 12.24 -2.02
C ASP A 88 6.17 11.30 -1.14
N LEU A 89 5.46 10.33 -1.74
CA LEU A 89 4.73 9.27 -1.03
C LEU A 89 5.63 8.05 -0.69
N HIS A 90 6.86 8.01 -1.20
CA HIS A 90 7.85 6.99 -0.87
C HIS A 90 8.38 7.19 0.57
N PRO A 91 8.71 6.13 1.33
CA PRO A 91 9.23 6.26 2.69
C PRO A 91 10.45 7.19 2.82
N ASP A 92 11.35 7.22 1.83
CA ASP A 92 12.49 8.14 1.84
C ASP A 92 12.08 9.61 1.75
N GLY A 93 11.03 9.91 0.96
CA GLY A 93 10.45 11.25 0.86
C GLY A 93 9.67 11.61 2.12
N LEU A 94 8.84 10.70 2.62
CA LEU A 94 8.08 10.86 3.86
C LEU A 94 8.98 11.05 5.08
N PHE A 95 10.14 10.39 5.09
CA PHE A 95 11.13 10.56 6.14
C PHE A 95 11.74 11.97 6.17
N GLN A 96 11.55 12.79 5.12
CA GLN A 96 11.97 14.20 5.09
C GLN A 96 11.00 15.16 5.79
N LEU A 97 9.77 14.71 6.11
CA LEU A 97 8.76 15.55 6.77
C LEU A 97 9.20 16.01 8.17
N ASP A 98 8.67 17.16 8.61
CA ASP A 98 8.96 17.78 9.92
C ASP A 98 8.64 16.83 11.09
N CYS A 99 7.64 15.96 10.91
CA CYS A 99 7.25 14.98 11.91
C CYS A 99 8.36 13.93 12.20
N PHE A 100 9.35 13.78 11.31
CA PHE A 100 10.53 12.95 11.52
C PHE A 100 11.79 13.75 11.88
N GLU A 101 11.77 15.09 11.81
CA GLU A 101 12.95 15.95 12.03
C GLU A 101 13.63 15.66 13.37
N ARG A 102 12.84 15.62 14.45
CA ARG A 102 13.35 15.35 15.80
C ARG A 102 14.00 13.97 15.95
N LEU A 103 13.48 12.97 15.23
CA LEU A 103 14.03 11.62 15.20
C LEU A 103 15.32 11.56 14.38
N ARG A 104 15.39 12.26 13.24
CA ARG A 104 16.62 12.40 12.43
C ARG A 104 17.74 13.05 13.22
N ASP A 105 17.44 14.14 13.93
CA ASP A 105 18.42 14.85 14.76
C ASP A 105 18.93 13.99 15.92
N LEU A 106 18.02 13.25 16.56
CA LEU A 106 18.41 12.31 17.62
C LEU A 106 19.29 11.19 17.07
N ARG A 107 18.96 10.64 15.89
CA ARG A 107 19.77 9.63 15.21
C ARG A 107 21.17 10.13 14.90
N ALA A 108 21.30 11.34 14.35
CA ALA A 108 22.59 11.96 14.07
C ALA A 108 23.42 12.19 15.35
N ARG A 109 22.78 12.60 16.45
CA ARG A 109 23.46 12.79 17.75
C ARG A 109 23.88 11.47 18.40
N LEU A 110 23.08 10.41 18.26
CA LEU A 110 23.45 9.07 18.74
C LEU A 110 24.58 8.47 17.90
N ALA A 111 24.62 8.74 16.59
CA ALA A 111 25.69 8.30 15.70
C ALA A 111 27.04 8.99 15.98
N ASN A 112 27.03 10.20 16.56
CA ASN A 112 28.24 10.94 16.89
C ASN A 112 28.72 10.62 18.32
N PRO A 113 29.93 10.02 18.49
CA PRO A 113 30.44 9.62 19.81
C PRO A 113 30.53 10.75 20.83
N LYS A 114 30.66 12.01 20.38
CA LYS A 114 30.77 13.17 21.28
C LYS A 114 29.44 13.58 21.89
N SER A 115 28.34 13.37 21.17
CA SER A 115 26.98 13.72 21.62
C SER A 115 26.19 12.52 22.14
N PHE A 116 26.70 11.30 21.97
CA PHE A 116 26.04 10.05 22.36
C PHE A 116 25.52 10.08 23.81
N ALA A 117 26.39 10.36 24.78
CA ALA A 117 26.03 10.38 26.20
C ALA A 117 24.93 11.42 26.54
N THR A 118 24.85 12.53 25.79
CA THR A 118 23.83 13.56 25.97
C THR A 118 22.51 13.24 25.29
N ALA A 119 22.51 12.34 24.30
CA ALA A 119 21.35 11.93 23.52
C ALA A 119 20.61 10.72 24.11
N LEU A 120 21.31 9.84 24.84
CA LEU A 120 20.74 8.66 25.49
C LEU A 120 19.51 8.94 26.38
N PRO A 121 19.49 9.98 27.23
CA PRO A 121 18.32 10.26 28.07
C PRO A 121 17.05 10.55 27.25
N GLU A 122 17.20 11.19 26.09
CA GLU A 122 16.09 11.50 25.20
C GLU A 122 15.53 10.24 24.53
N LEU A 123 16.42 9.31 24.12
CA LEU A 123 16.00 8.00 23.62
C LEU A 123 15.22 7.22 24.69
N HIS A 124 15.72 7.16 25.92
CA HIS A 124 15.05 6.51 27.05
C HIS A 124 13.65 7.08 27.32
N THR A 125 13.47 8.41 27.19
CA THR A 125 12.13 9.01 27.32
C THR A 125 11.18 8.61 26.19
N LEU A 126 11.69 8.38 24.98
CA LEU A 126 10.91 7.98 23.81
C LEU A 126 10.54 6.49 23.84
N THR A 127 11.47 5.62 24.25
CA THR A 127 11.24 4.16 24.31
C THR A 127 10.54 3.73 25.59
N GLY A 128 10.43 4.62 26.59
CA GLY A 128 9.88 4.29 27.91
C GLY A 128 10.82 3.43 28.76
N GLU A 129 12.05 3.20 28.31
CA GLU A 129 13.07 2.52 29.10
C GLU A 129 13.64 3.49 30.13
N SER A 130 13.25 3.35 31.39
CA SER A 130 14.01 3.99 32.47
C SER A 130 15.43 3.43 32.47
N PRO A 131 16.46 4.25 32.73
CA PRO A 131 17.80 3.72 32.93
C PRO A 131 17.68 2.68 34.04
N LYS A 132 17.96 1.41 33.71
CA LYS A 132 18.14 0.37 34.72
C LYS A 132 19.13 0.98 35.70
N PRO A 133 18.80 1.11 37.01
CA PRO A 133 19.75 1.64 37.97
C PRO A 133 21.04 0.90 37.72
N THR A 134 22.11 1.63 37.40
CA THR A 134 23.44 1.07 37.45
C THR A 134 23.51 0.48 38.85
N GLU A 135 23.36 -0.84 38.92
CA GLU A 135 23.66 -1.59 40.11
C GLU A 135 25.13 -1.29 40.28
N THR A 136 25.40 -0.30 41.12
CA THR A 136 26.71 -0.10 41.71
C THR A 136 26.98 -1.47 42.28
N ALA A 137 27.83 -2.22 41.58
CA ALA A 137 28.38 -3.43 42.13
C ALA A 137 28.90 -3.01 43.50
N ALA A 138 28.21 -3.47 44.55
CA ALA A 138 28.73 -3.42 45.88
C ALA A 138 30.15 -4.00 45.78
N PRO A 139 31.17 -3.38 46.41
CA PRO A 139 32.50 -3.93 46.38
C PRO A 139 32.41 -5.40 46.82
N SER A 140 32.82 -6.32 45.94
CA SER A 140 32.99 -7.72 46.33
C SER A 140 33.81 -7.74 47.63
N PRO A 141 33.40 -8.49 48.65
CA PRO A 141 34.22 -8.66 49.83
C PRO A 141 35.57 -9.21 49.39
N ALA A 142 36.65 -8.59 49.90
CA ALA A 142 38.00 -9.09 49.73
C ALA A 142 38.05 -10.59 50.06
N PRO A 143 38.86 -11.39 49.34
CA PRO A 143 39.05 -12.79 49.70
C PRO A 143 39.46 -12.88 51.18
N PRO A 144 38.96 -13.88 51.94
CA PRO A 144 39.32 -14.03 53.34
C PRO A 144 40.83 -14.08 53.49
N GLY A 145 41.36 -13.23 54.39
CA GLY A 145 42.75 -13.26 54.77
C GLY A 145 43.16 -14.67 55.17
N GLU A 146 44.29 -15.12 54.64
CA GLU A 146 44.95 -16.36 55.00
C GLU A 146 45.04 -16.47 56.54
N ALA A 147 44.48 -17.55 57.09
CA ALA A 147 44.56 -17.84 58.51
C ALA A 147 46.03 -18.04 58.94
N GLU A 148 46.36 -17.59 60.14
CA GLU A 148 47.69 -17.63 60.77
C GLU A 148 48.32 -19.04 60.78
N ASP A 149 47.51 -20.09 60.61
CA ASP A 149 47.93 -21.49 60.50
C ASP A 149 48.82 -21.77 59.27
N GLN A 150 48.59 -21.07 58.16
CA GLN A 150 49.42 -21.19 56.94
C GLN A 150 50.76 -20.45 57.07
N MET A 151 50.84 -19.47 57.99
CA MET A 151 52.07 -18.75 58.31
C MET A 151 52.99 -19.59 59.22
N PHE A 152 52.42 -20.45 60.07
CA PHE A 152 53.17 -21.33 60.97
C PHE A 152 53.87 -22.49 60.22
N GLU A 153 53.24 -23.01 59.17
CA GLU A 153 53.82 -24.00 58.25
C GLU A 153 55.08 -23.46 57.54
N ARG A 154 55.12 -22.16 57.23
CA ARG A 154 56.30 -21.50 56.64
C ARG A 154 57.45 -21.28 57.64
N LEU A 155 57.18 -21.30 58.94
CA LEU A 155 58.16 -21.10 60.02
C LEU A 155 58.88 -22.40 60.44
N LEU A 156 58.31 -23.58 60.11
CA LEU A 156 58.82 -24.90 60.55
C LEU A 156 59.81 -25.57 59.58
N GLY A 157 60.32 -24.83 58.60
CA GLY A 157 61.61 -25.10 57.97
C GLY A 157 61.75 -26.43 57.23
N ARG A 158 61.57 -26.39 55.89
CA ARG A 158 62.49 -27.06 54.95
C ARG A 158 62.32 -26.57 53.51
N PRO A 159 63.40 -26.58 52.71
CA PRO A 159 63.64 -25.53 51.72
C PRO A 159 63.82 -26.03 50.28
N LYS A 160 63.73 -25.10 49.31
CA LYS A 160 64.69 -24.79 48.21
C LYS A 160 63.91 -24.16 47.05
N SER A 161 64.38 -23.13 46.33
CA SER A 161 65.69 -22.47 46.25
C SER A 161 65.52 -21.12 45.51
N SER A 162 66.22 -20.09 45.97
CA SER A 162 66.47 -18.81 45.27
C SER A 162 67.59 -18.97 44.22
N PRO A 163 68.11 -17.93 43.50
CA PRO A 163 67.66 -16.54 43.20
C PRO A 163 67.72 -16.26 41.65
N ALA A 164 67.46 -15.10 41.02
CA ALA A 164 68.04 -13.77 41.22
C ALA A 164 67.49 -12.69 40.24
N SER A 165 67.52 -11.44 40.71
CA SER A 165 67.90 -10.17 40.02
C SER A 165 67.01 -9.54 38.92
N ALA A 166 66.15 -8.58 39.34
CA ALA A 166 66.07 -7.14 38.96
C ALA A 166 66.01 -6.68 37.46
N PRO A 167 65.74 -5.39 37.14
CA PRO A 167 64.38 -4.84 36.97
C PRO A 167 64.18 -4.08 35.63
N ALA A 168 62.96 -4.09 35.10
CA ALA A 168 62.30 -3.04 34.28
C ALA A 168 61.12 -3.69 33.55
N VAL A 169 59.93 -3.07 33.53
CA VAL A 169 59.41 -2.29 32.38
C VAL A 169 58.05 -1.65 32.78
N PRO A 170 57.80 -0.35 32.51
CA PRO A 170 56.47 0.24 32.50
C PRO A 170 55.62 -0.18 31.27
N ALA A 171 55.80 -1.40 30.74
CA ALA A 171 55.10 -1.89 29.54
C ALA A 171 53.77 -2.56 29.86
N VAL A 172 53.60 -3.12 31.06
CA VAL A 172 52.36 -3.83 31.43
C VAL A 172 51.21 -2.85 31.67
N GLN A 173 51.47 -1.63 32.16
CA GLN A 173 50.43 -0.60 32.32
C GLN A 173 50.02 0.10 31.02
N ALA A 174 50.93 0.20 30.05
CA ALA A 174 50.62 0.69 28.71
C ALA A 174 49.77 -0.34 27.94
N LEU A 175 50.14 -1.62 28.00
CA LEU A 175 49.37 -2.71 27.38
C LEU A 175 48.00 -2.89 28.05
N LEU A 176 47.88 -2.69 29.37
CA LEU A 176 46.59 -2.72 30.07
C LEU A 176 45.69 -1.55 29.66
N ARG A 177 46.23 -0.34 29.48
CA ARG A 177 45.44 0.82 29.02
C ARG A 177 45.02 0.66 27.56
N GLU A 178 45.86 0.07 26.71
CA GLU A 178 45.56 -0.15 25.30
C GLU A 178 44.53 -1.30 25.11
N ALA A 179 44.63 -2.38 25.90
CA ALA A 179 43.64 -3.46 25.92
C ALA A 179 42.30 -3.03 26.56
N VAL A 180 42.32 -2.19 27.60
CA VAL A 180 41.11 -1.65 28.22
C VAL A 180 40.49 -0.55 27.34
N ALA A 181 41.28 0.29 26.66
CA ALA A 181 40.75 1.26 25.70
C ALA A 181 40.12 0.56 24.48
N GLY A 182 40.71 -0.54 24.00
CA GLY A 182 40.11 -1.39 22.97
C GLY A 182 38.77 -2.00 23.41
N ASN A 183 38.69 -2.48 24.65
CA ASN A 183 37.45 -3.07 25.19
C ASN A 183 36.38 -2.04 25.57
N VAL A 184 36.74 -0.84 26.03
CA VAL A 184 35.80 0.26 26.34
C VAL A 184 35.29 0.92 25.05
N ALA A 185 36.14 1.08 24.04
CA ALA A 185 35.69 1.54 22.72
C ALA A 185 34.75 0.52 22.06
N ALA A 186 35.03 -0.79 22.19
CA ALA A 186 34.15 -1.85 21.71
C ALA A 186 32.82 -1.93 22.47
N ALA A 187 32.83 -1.76 23.80
CA ALA A 187 31.61 -1.71 24.63
C ALA A 187 30.75 -0.47 24.29
N ASN A 188 31.36 0.72 24.23
CA ASN A 188 30.67 1.95 23.84
C ASN A 188 30.12 1.89 22.41
N ALA A 189 30.83 1.26 21.46
CA ALA A 189 30.35 1.06 20.10
C ALA A 189 29.17 0.08 20.05
N THR A 190 29.17 -0.95 20.90
CA THR A 190 28.06 -1.91 21.02
C THR A 190 26.83 -1.25 21.63
N ASP A 191 27.01 -0.41 22.65
CA ASP A 191 25.94 0.39 23.27
C ASP A 191 25.39 1.44 22.29
N GLN A 192 26.27 2.07 21.51
CA GLN A 192 25.88 3.03 20.49
C GLN A 192 25.06 2.39 19.37
N GLN A 193 25.51 1.26 18.84
CA GLN A 193 24.78 0.54 17.80
C GLN A 193 23.40 0.06 18.31
N SER A 194 23.34 -0.40 19.56
CA SER A 194 22.09 -0.83 20.19
C SER A 194 21.10 0.34 20.37
N ALA A 195 21.59 1.52 20.77
CA ALA A 195 20.78 2.72 20.90
C ALA A 195 20.26 3.22 19.54
N ILE A 196 21.08 3.18 18.49
CA ILE A 196 20.65 3.53 17.13
C ILE A 196 19.60 2.52 16.64
N ALA A 197 19.80 1.22 16.86
CA ALA A 197 18.83 0.20 16.50
C ALA A 197 17.49 0.37 17.24
N ALA A 198 17.52 0.75 18.52
CA ALA A 198 16.32 1.06 19.28
C ALA A 198 15.57 2.28 18.71
N LEU A 199 16.30 3.33 18.31
CA LEU A 199 15.70 4.50 17.64
C LEU A 199 15.16 4.14 16.26
N ASP A 200 15.87 3.35 15.47
CA ASP A 200 15.45 2.93 14.14
C ASP A 200 14.16 2.09 14.23
N SER A 201 13.98 1.30 15.30
CA SER A 201 12.70 0.63 15.60
C SER A 201 11.55 1.62 15.85
N VAL A 202 11.79 2.72 16.57
CA VAL A 202 10.80 3.78 16.79
C VAL A 202 10.47 4.50 15.47
N ILE A 203 11.48 4.79 14.65
CA ILE A 203 11.31 5.40 13.31
C ILE A 203 10.49 4.46 12.42
N ALA A 204 10.82 3.17 12.38
CA ALA A 204 10.12 2.16 11.60
C ALA A 204 8.66 2.02 12.05
N ALA A 205 8.38 1.96 13.35
CA ALA A 205 7.02 1.91 13.86
C ALA A 205 6.20 3.15 13.48
N ARG A 206 6.82 4.34 13.52
CA ARG A 206 6.18 5.60 13.12
C ARG A 206 5.92 5.65 11.61
N MET A 207 6.88 5.23 10.78
CA MET A 207 6.70 5.13 9.33
C MET A 207 5.59 4.13 8.98
N SER A 208 5.59 2.96 9.61
CA SER A 208 4.55 1.96 9.44
C SER A 208 3.17 2.52 9.80
N ALA A 209 3.04 3.26 10.90
CA ALA A 209 1.77 3.91 11.25
C ALA A 209 1.32 4.95 10.22
N LEU A 210 2.26 5.66 9.57
CA LEU A 210 1.96 6.60 8.49
C LEU A 210 1.45 5.86 7.25
N LEU A 211 2.22 4.91 6.74
CA LEU A 211 1.92 4.18 5.50
C LEU A 211 0.60 3.41 5.56
N HIS A 212 0.22 2.93 6.75
CA HIS A 212 -1.02 2.20 6.96
C HIS A 212 -2.19 3.08 7.44
N ALA A 213 -2.02 4.41 7.50
CA ALA A 213 -3.13 5.30 7.81
C ALA A 213 -4.15 5.25 6.66
N PRO A 214 -5.45 5.01 6.91
CA PRO A 214 -6.43 4.83 5.83
C PRO A 214 -6.51 6.00 4.85
N ALA A 215 -6.40 7.23 5.38
CA ALA A 215 -6.39 8.44 4.56
C ALA A 215 -5.15 8.55 3.66
N PHE A 216 -3.99 8.11 4.15
CA PHE A 216 -2.75 8.07 3.37
C PHE A 216 -2.83 6.99 2.28
N GLN A 217 -3.25 5.77 2.65
CA GLN A 217 -3.42 4.68 1.69
C GLN A 217 -4.41 5.03 0.58
N ALA A 218 -5.52 5.72 0.89
CA ALA A 218 -6.48 6.15 -0.11
C ALA A 218 -5.85 7.13 -1.13
N LEU A 219 -5.09 8.12 -0.64
CA LEU A 219 -4.37 9.06 -1.50
C LEU A 219 -3.28 8.35 -2.33
N GLU A 220 -2.48 7.50 -1.71
CA GLU A 220 -1.42 6.74 -2.38
C GLU A 220 -2.02 5.79 -3.44
N ALA A 221 -3.11 5.09 -3.13
CA ALA A 221 -3.79 4.18 -4.05
C ALA A 221 -4.38 4.90 -5.26
N ALA A 222 -4.98 6.09 -5.07
CA ALA A 222 -5.51 6.89 -6.17
C ALA A 222 -4.40 7.30 -7.16
N TRP A 223 -3.29 7.82 -6.62
CA TRP A 223 -2.16 8.27 -7.45
C TRP A 223 -1.39 7.12 -8.09
N ARG A 224 -1.12 6.04 -7.36
CA ARG A 224 -0.52 4.82 -7.93
C ARG A 224 -1.45 4.11 -8.89
N GLY A 225 -2.77 4.25 -8.74
CA GLY A 225 -3.75 3.76 -9.68
C GLY A 225 -3.74 4.51 -11.01
N LEU A 226 -3.57 5.83 -10.98
CA LEU A 226 -3.35 6.63 -12.19
C LEU A 226 -2.01 6.28 -12.86
N ASP A 227 -0.93 6.19 -12.06
CA ASP A 227 0.40 5.77 -12.50
C ASP A 227 0.37 4.39 -13.18
N PHE A 228 -0.36 3.45 -12.58
CA PHE A 228 -0.59 2.11 -13.11
C PHE A 228 -1.20 2.13 -14.52
N LEU A 229 -2.19 3.00 -14.77
CA LEU A 229 -2.81 3.11 -16.10
C LEU A 229 -1.87 3.78 -17.10
N VAL A 230 -1.22 4.87 -16.71
CA VAL A 230 -0.31 5.63 -17.58
C VAL A 230 0.85 4.76 -18.07
N HIS A 231 1.41 3.90 -17.22
CA HIS A 231 2.51 3.00 -17.59
C HIS A 231 2.09 1.75 -18.37
N ARG A 232 0.79 1.41 -18.40
CA ARG A 232 0.29 0.15 -18.97
C ARG A 232 -0.54 0.31 -20.23
N LEU A 233 -0.94 1.54 -20.55
CA LEU A 233 -1.70 1.87 -21.75
C LEU A 233 -0.78 2.54 -22.76
N GLU A 234 -0.90 2.17 -24.03
CA GLU A 234 -0.26 2.87 -25.14
C GLU A 234 -1.09 4.12 -25.49
N LEU A 235 -0.90 5.19 -24.73
CA LEU A 235 -1.67 6.42 -24.85
C LEU A 235 -1.23 7.24 -26.08
N ASP A 236 -2.18 7.55 -26.96
CA ASP A 236 -1.98 8.38 -28.15
C ASP A 236 -3.28 9.14 -28.47
N ASP A 237 -3.45 9.59 -29.72
CA ASP A 237 -4.67 10.29 -30.12
C ASP A 237 -5.88 9.36 -30.28
N SER A 238 -5.66 8.05 -30.45
CA SER A 238 -6.69 7.02 -30.53
C SER A 238 -7.09 6.49 -29.15
N LEU A 239 -6.17 6.33 -28.21
CA LEU A 239 -6.42 5.91 -26.83
C LEU A 239 -5.99 7.02 -25.85
N GLN A 240 -6.96 7.63 -25.18
CA GLN A 240 -6.75 8.81 -24.35
C GLN A 240 -7.18 8.54 -22.90
N LEU A 241 -6.33 8.92 -21.94
CA LEU A 241 -6.62 8.86 -20.50
C LEU A 241 -6.85 10.27 -19.95
N PHE A 242 -7.86 10.42 -19.10
CA PHE A 242 -8.19 11.66 -18.41
C PHE A 242 -8.36 11.40 -16.92
N ALA A 243 -8.00 12.38 -16.10
CA ALA A 243 -8.21 12.38 -14.65
C ALA A 243 -9.20 13.47 -14.24
N LEU A 244 -10.09 13.15 -13.31
CA LEU A 244 -11.04 14.06 -12.67
C LEU A 244 -10.98 13.90 -11.15
N ASP A 245 -10.68 14.99 -10.46
CA ASP A 245 -10.68 15.05 -9.00
C ASP A 245 -12.12 15.12 -8.47
N VAL A 246 -12.60 13.99 -7.96
CA VAL A 246 -13.94 13.78 -7.40
C VAL A 246 -13.81 12.69 -6.34
N SER A 247 -14.55 12.79 -5.24
CA SER A 247 -14.58 11.76 -4.21
C SER A 247 -15.91 10.99 -4.22
N ALA A 248 -15.95 9.83 -3.58
CA ALA A 248 -17.18 9.04 -3.43
C ALA A 248 -18.31 9.85 -2.76
N ALA A 249 -17.96 10.76 -1.84
CA ALA A 249 -18.91 11.65 -1.20
C ALA A 249 -19.58 12.61 -2.19
N HIS A 250 -18.86 13.08 -3.21
CA HIS A 250 -19.42 13.94 -4.25
C HIS A 250 -20.48 13.21 -5.09
N LEU A 251 -20.29 11.92 -5.39
CA LEU A 251 -21.28 11.13 -6.14
C LEU A 251 -22.58 10.92 -5.35
N ARG A 252 -22.50 10.91 -4.02
CA ARG A 252 -23.66 10.76 -3.12
C ARG A 252 -24.35 12.10 -2.78
N GLU A 253 -23.75 13.23 -3.18
CA GLU A 253 -24.20 14.57 -2.83
C GLU A 253 -24.97 15.21 -4.02
N PRO A 254 -26.32 15.26 -4.01
CA PRO A 254 -27.11 15.66 -5.17
C PRO A 254 -26.86 17.11 -5.63
N SER A 255 -26.39 17.97 -4.71
CA SER A 255 -26.08 19.37 -5.00
C SER A 255 -24.91 19.53 -5.98
N ILE A 256 -24.05 18.51 -6.12
CA ILE A 256 -22.83 18.54 -6.92
C ILE A 256 -22.98 17.77 -8.24
N SER A 257 -24.00 16.92 -8.37
CA SER A 257 -24.29 16.12 -9.57
C SER A 257 -24.31 16.95 -10.86
N ARG A 258 -24.81 18.19 -10.80
CA ARG A 258 -24.79 19.10 -11.95
C ARG A 258 -23.37 19.49 -12.36
N ALA A 259 -22.51 19.85 -11.41
CA ALA A 259 -21.13 20.23 -11.69
C ALA A 259 -20.34 19.07 -12.31
N ILE A 260 -20.54 17.84 -11.82
CA ILE A 260 -19.93 16.63 -12.41
C ILE A 260 -20.46 16.42 -13.83
N SER A 261 -21.77 16.51 -14.06
CA SER A 261 -22.35 16.34 -15.41
C SER A 261 -21.83 17.37 -16.41
N GLU A 262 -21.64 18.63 -15.97
CA GLU A 262 -21.04 19.69 -16.78
C GLU A 262 -19.57 19.41 -17.07
N ALA A 263 -18.80 18.89 -16.11
CA ALA A 263 -17.41 18.50 -16.29
C ALA A 263 -17.24 17.32 -17.27
N LEU A 264 -18.19 16.38 -17.28
CA LEU A 264 -18.20 15.22 -18.18
C LEU A 264 -18.66 15.56 -19.61
N THR A 265 -19.20 16.76 -19.85
CA THR A 265 -19.63 17.17 -21.19
C THR A 265 -18.43 17.60 -22.02
N LEU A 266 -18.02 16.74 -22.97
CA LEU A 266 -16.96 17.02 -23.94
C LEU A 266 -17.45 17.98 -25.05
N ARG A 267 -16.52 18.72 -25.65
CA ARG A 267 -16.82 19.75 -26.68
C ARG A 267 -16.89 19.18 -28.08
N ASP A 268 -16.08 18.18 -28.36
CA ASP A 268 -16.15 17.38 -29.56
C ASP A 268 -17.19 16.27 -29.30
N GLU A 269 -18.08 16.00 -30.25
CA GLU A 269 -19.23 15.09 -30.05
C GLU A 269 -18.82 13.63 -29.72
N SER A 270 -17.52 13.32 -29.77
CA SER A 270 -16.90 12.09 -29.26
C SER A 270 -17.07 11.98 -27.75
N GLY A 271 -17.90 11.02 -27.31
CA GLY A 271 -18.18 10.73 -25.91
C GLY A 271 -17.05 10.02 -25.17
N TRP A 272 -17.36 9.59 -23.94
CA TRP A 272 -16.48 8.73 -23.14
C TRP A 272 -16.67 7.27 -23.54
N SER A 273 -15.61 6.47 -23.52
CA SER A 273 -15.71 5.02 -23.72
C SER A 273 -15.93 4.32 -22.39
N ILE A 274 -15.16 4.73 -21.38
CA ILE A 274 -15.24 4.20 -20.03
C ILE A 274 -15.09 5.32 -19.01
N LEU A 275 -15.95 5.29 -17.99
CA LEU A 275 -15.89 6.10 -16.78
C LEU A 275 -15.46 5.17 -15.65
N VAL A 276 -14.29 5.42 -15.08
CA VAL A 276 -13.71 4.62 -14.00
C VAL A 276 -13.90 5.39 -12.70
N GLY A 277 -14.66 4.82 -11.77
CA GLY A 277 -14.78 5.35 -10.42
C GLY A 277 -13.81 4.64 -9.49
N ASP A 278 -12.80 5.35 -8.99
CA ASP A 278 -11.91 4.88 -7.93
C ASP A 278 -12.59 4.95 -6.54
N PHE A 279 -13.79 4.37 -6.47
CA PHE A 279 -14.60 4.29 -5.27
C PHE A 279 -15.17 2.90 -5.11
N SER A 280 -15.58 2.59 -3.88
CA SER A 280 -16.29 1.37 -3.53
C SER A 280 -17.75 1.66 -3.23
N PHE A 281 -18.63 0.82 -3.78
CA PHE A 281 -20.06 0.84 -3.52
C PHE A 281 -20.47 -0.37 -2.69
N ALA A 282 -21.14 -0.11 -1.57
CA ALA A 282 -21.60 -1.12 -0.63
C ALA A 282 -23.08 -1.45 -0.82
N ASN A 283 -23.59 -2.38 -0.01
CA ASN A 283 -25.01 -2.73 0.03
C ASN A 283 -25.84 -1.66 0.77
N SER A 284 -25.94 -0.45 0.22
CA SER A 284 -26.69 0.67 0.81
C SER A 284 -27.62 1.36 -0.20
N ALA A 285 -28.67 2.01 0.31
CA ALA A 285 -29.62 2.77 -0.49
C ALA A 285 -28.98 4.03 -1.12
N ASP A 286 -28.06 4.68 -0.40
CA ASP A 286 -27.36 5.87 -0.89
C ASP A 286 -26.38 5.52 -2.02
N ASP A 287 -25.69 4.38 -1.91
CA ASP A 287 -24.86 3.85 -2.99
C ASP A 287 -25.69 3.48 -4.22
N ALA A 288 -26.86 2.87 -4.04
CA ALA A 288 -27.77 2.56 -5.14
C ALA A 288 -28.23 3.81 -5.90
N LYS A 289 -28.58 4.88 -5.18
CA LYS A 289 -28.99 6.17 -5.77
C LYS A 289 -27.85 6.85 -6.50
N ALA A 290 -26.65 6.86 -5.91
CA ALA A 290 -25.46 7.40 -6.56
C ALA A 290 -25.11 6.62 -7.84
N LEU A 291 -25.21 5.28 -7.79
CA LEU A 291 -25.03 4.39 -8.94
C LEU A 291 -26.07 4.63 -10.02
N GLU A 292 -27.35 4.77 -9.68
CA GLU A 292 -28.41 5.06 -10.64
C GLU A 292 -28.18 6.38 -11.37
N TRP A 293 -27.77 7.41 -10.62
CA TRP A 293 -27.44 8.69 -11.22
C TRP A 293 -26.24 8.60 -12.17
N ILE A 294 -25.10 8.03 -11.75
CA ILE A 294 -23.91 7.93 -12.62
C ILE A 294 -24.16 6.95 -13.78
N ALA A 295 -24.99 5.92 -13.61
CA ALA A 295 -25.43 5.02 -14.68
C ALA A 295 -26.17 5.78 -15.79
N SER A 296 -27.07 6.68 -15.41
CA SER A 296 -27.81 7.53 -16.35
C SER A 296 -26.87 8.46 -17.12
N VAL A 297 -25.86 9.02 -16.43
CA VAL A 297 -24.81 9.83 -17.06
C VAL A 297 -24.00 8.97 -18.04
N ALA A 298 -23.50 7.81 -17.62
CA ALA A 298 -22.75 6.88 -18.47
C ALA A 298 -23.54 6.48 -19.72
N GLN A 299 -24.81 6.11 -19.55
CA GLN A 299 -25.72 5.78 -20.64
C GLN A 299 -25.88 6.93 -21.64
N LYS A 300 -26.05 8.17 -21.16
CA LYS A 300 -26.16 9.36 -22.02
C LYS A 300 -24.90 9.57 -22.87
N HIS A 301 -23.73 9.20 -22.35
CA HIS A 301 -22.45 9.28 -23.04
C HIS A 301 -22.11 8.03 -23.86
N ASN A 302 -22.99 7.01 -23.90
CA ASN A 302 -22.71 5.67 -24.44
C ASN A 302 -21.42 5.05 -23.87
N ALA A 303 -21.15 5.35 -22.59
CA ALA A 303 -19.96 4.91 -21.88
C ALA A 303 -20.29 3.76 -20.92
N LEU A 304 -19.28 2.93 -20.63
CA LEU A 304 -19.33 2.00 -19.52
C LEU A 304 -18.84 2.69 -18.24
N PHE A 305 -19.63 2.67 -17.17
CA PHE A 305 -19.16 3.00 -15.83
C PHE A 305 -18.66 1.74 -15.11
N VAL A 306 -17.43 1.78 -14.59
CA VAL A 306 -16.82 0.71 -13.82
C VAL A 306 -16.32 1.24 -12.48
N ALA A 307 -16.65 0.54 -11.39
CA ALA A 307 -16.16 0.85 -10.05
C ALA A 307 -15.98 -0.42 -9.20
N ALA A 308 -15.54 -0.28 -7.96
CA ALA A 308 -15.44 -1.40 -7.04
C ALA A 308 -16.80 -1.70 -6.38
N ALA A 309 -17.06 -2.98 -6.19
CA ALA A 309 -18.01 -3.47 -5.19
C ALA A 309 -17.26 -3.73 -3.87
N ASP A 310 -17.83 -3.29 -2.75
CA ASP A 310 -17.25 -3.50 -1.42
C ASP A 310 -16.93 -4.99 -1.20
N THR A 311 -15.72 -5.30 -0.75
CA THR A 311 -15.25 -6.67 -0.56
C THR A 311 -16.03 -7.40 0.55
N ALA A 312 -16.68 -6.66 1.46
CA ALA A 312 -17.63 -7.21 2.43
C ALA A 312 -18.84 -7.88 1.77
N LEU A 313 -19.18 -7.52 0.52
CA LEU A 313 -20.24 -8.20 -0.24
C LEU A 313 -19.92 -9.67 -0.48
N ILE A 314 -18.64 -10.02 -0.68
CA ILE A 314 -18.20 -11.41 -0.88
C ILE A 314 -18.63 -12.24 0.33
N ASP A 315 -18.36 -11.74 1.53
CA ASP A 315 -18.66 -12.45 2.77
C ASP A 315 -20.17 -12.53 3.04
N LEU A 316 -20.93 -11.47 2.75
CA LEU A 316 -22.41 -11.46 2.87
C LEU A 316 -23.06 -12.45 1.90
N ILE A 317 -22.57 -12.53 0.66
CA ILE A 317 -23.04 -13.48 -0.36
C ILE A 317 -22.75 -14.91 0.10
N ASN A 318 -21.53 -15.16 0.57
CA ASN A 318 -21.10 -16.48 1.03
C ASN A 318 -21.92 -17.00 2.20
N ARG A 319 -22.23 -16.13 3.16
CA ARG A 319 -23.10 -16.47 4.30
C ARG A 319 -24.59 -16.49 3.95
N ARG A 320 -24.97 -16.09 2.73
CA ARG A 320 -26.37 -15.93 2.27
C ARG A 320 -27.15 -14.92 3.13
N GLU A 321 -26.46 -13.90 3.59
CA GLU A 321 -26.99 -12.81 4.44
C GLU A 321 -27.22 -11.53 3.64
N LEU A 322 -26.92 -11.54 2.33
CA LEU A 322 -27.07 -10.38 1.48
C LEU A 322 -28.55 -10.11 1.16
N HIS A 323 -29.03 -8.95 1.61
CA HIS A 323 -30.34 -8.40 1.28
C HIS A 323 -30.17 -7.05 0.62
N TRP A 324 -30.46 -6.96 -0.68
CA TRP A 324 -30.38 -5.71 -1.43
C TRP A 324 -31.52 -4.75 -1.04
N PRO A 325 -31.24 -3.46 -0.80
CA PRO A 325 -32.26 -2.41 -0.71
C PRO A 325 -33.15 -2.34 -1.96
N GLU A 326 -34.37 -1.83 -1.82
CA GLU A 326 -35.31 -1.67 -2.94
C GLU A 326 -34.74 -0.80 -4.08
N GLU A 327 -33.89 0.18 -3.74
CA GLU A 327 -33.21 1.05 -4.71
C GLU A 327 -32.25 0.27 -5.62
N TRP A 328 -31.62 -0.80 -5.14
CA TRP A 328 -30.81 -1.68 -6.00
C TRP A 328 -31.68 -2.44 -7.00
N ASP A 329 -32.86 -2.89 -6.59
CA ASP A 329 -33.81 -3.54 -7.49
C ASP A 329 -34.40 -2.56 -8.51
N ALA A 330 -34.59 -1.29 -8.13
CA ALA A 330 -34.98 -0.23 -9.06
C ALA A 330 -33.87 0.04 -10.08
N LEU A 331 -32.63 0.26 -9.61
CA LEU A 331 -31.44 0.45 -10.44
C LEU A 331 -31.28 -0.69 -11.45
N ARG A 332 -31.27 -1.95 -11.01
CA ARG A 332 -31.08 -3.12 -11.88
C ARG A 332 -32.17 -3.32 -12.93
N ARG A 333 -33.37 -2.78 -12.70
CA ARG A 333 -34.47 -2.76 -13.67
C ARG A 333 -34.41 -1.58 -14.64
N SER A 334 -33.61 -0.56 -14.34
CA SER A 334 -33.49 0.62 -15.19
C SER A 334 -32.76 0.26 -16.50
N PRO A 335 -33.04 0.96 -17.61
CA PRO A 335 -32.27 0.83 -18.83
C PRO A 335 -30.79 1.16 -18.65
N SER A 336 -30.46 2.01 -17.67
CA SER A 336 -29.09 2.47 -17.42
C SER A 336 -28.19 1.40 -16.80
N ALA A 337 -28.76 0.34 -16.19
CA ALA A 337 -28.03 -0.74 -15.54
C ALA A 337 -27.04 -1.48 -16.46
N GLN A 338 -27.31 -1.52 -17.77
CA GLN A 338 -26.41 -2.13 -18.76
C GLN A 338 -25.07 -1.38 -18.87
N SER A 339 -25.04 -0.12 -18.44
CA SER A 339 -23.88 0.77 -18.53
C SER A 339 -23.04 0.75 -17.25
N VAL A 340 -23.32 -0.15 -16.30
CA VAL A 340 -22.60 -0.22 -15.01
C VAL A 340 -22.07 -1.61 -14.78
N SER A 341 -20.80 -1.69 -14.39
CA SER A 341 -20.16 -2.89 -13.87
C SER A 341 -19.47 -2.61 -12.54
N LEU A 342 -19.61 -3.51 -11.57
CA LEU A 342 -18.94 -3.41 -10.28
C LEU A 342 -18.06 -4.64 -10.07
N LEU A 343 -16.77 -4.42 -9.82
CA LEU A 343 -15.78 -5.50 -9.72
C LEU A 343 -15.30 -5.70 -8.27
N THR A 344 -14.98 -6.94 -7.92
CA THR A 344 -14.36 -7.30 -6.65
C THR A 344 -13.56 -8.61 -6.81
N PRO A 345 -12.53 -8.89 -5.98
CA PRO A 345 -11.92 -8.03 -4.98
C PRO A 345 -10.89 -7.04 -5.57
N GLN A 346 -10.22 -6.30 -4.69
CA GLN A 346 -9.13 -5.37 -5.02
C GLN A 346 -7.85 -6.10 -5.45
N PHE A 347 -6.86 -5.38 -5.97
CA PHE A 347 -5.57 -5.94 -6.41
C PHE A 347 -4.38 -5.14 -5.89
N MET A 348 -3.21 -5.77 -5.77
CA MET A 348 -2.03 -5.13 -5.17
C MET A 348 -1.42 -4.10 -6.13
N LEU A 349 -1.20 -2.85 -5.68
CA LEU A 349 -0.60 -1.78 -6.48
C LEU A 349 0.93 -1.74 -6.41
N ARG A 350 1.50 -2.04 -5.25
CA ARG A 350 2.96 -2.07 -5.02
C ARG A 350 3.35 -3.20 -4.09
N LEU A 351 4.62 -3.61 -4.14
CA LEU A 351 5.15 -4.52 -3.13
C LEU A 351 5.35 -3.77 -1.79
N PRO A 352 5.36 -4.49 -0.67
CA PRO A 352 5.75 -3.89 0.61
C PRO A 352 7.21 -3.44 0.59
N TYR A 353 7.51 -2.30 1.21
CA TYR A 353 8.88 -1.82 1.35
C TYR A 353 9.69 -2.73 2.27
N GLY A 354 10.94 -2.98 1.90
CA GLY A 354 11.84 -3.87 2.61
C GLY A 354 13.01 -4.33 1.74
N ALA A 355 14.06 -4.83 2.38
CA ALA A 355 15.34 -5.14 1.72
C ALA A 355 15.23 -6.18 0.59
N LYS A 356 14.21 -7.04 0.62
CA LYS A 356 13.98 -8.09 -0.39
C LYS A 356 13.04 -7.67 -1.53
N ASN A 357 12.29 -6.59 -1.34
CA ASN A 357 11.21 -6.16 -2.22
C ASN A 357 11.59 -4.77 -2.76
N GLU A 358 10.99 -3.71 -2.20
CA GLU A 358 11.31 -2.31 -2.51
C GLU A 358 12.20 -1.74 -1.38
N PRO A 359 13.54 -1.75 -1.53
CA PRO A 359 14.44 -1.24 -0.50
C PRO A 359 14.33 0.28 -0.37
N ILE A 360 14.56 0.78 0.84
CA ILE A 360 14.65 2.22 1.13
C ILE A 360 16.08 2.57 1.56
N GLU A 361 16.51 3.81 1.38
CA GLU A 361 17.90 4.22 1.63
C GLU A 361 18.11 4.89 2.99
N SER A 362 17.07 5.52 3.54
CA SER A 362 17.22 6.45 4.67
C SER A 362 17.45 5.78 6.03
N PHE A 363 16.83 4.62 6.27
CA PHE A 363 16.90 3.86 7.52
C PHE A 363 16.47 2.40 7.30
N ASP A 364 16.78 1.52 8.26
CA ASP A 364 16.37 0.13 8.19
C ASP A 364 14.85 0.02 8.40
N PHE A 365 14.13 -0.41 7.37
CA PHE A 365 12.68 -0.53 7.39
C PHE A 365 12.21 -1.80 6.69
N GLU A 366 11.26 -2.47 7.34
CA GLU A 366 10.50 -3.58 6.78
C GLU A 366 9.02 -3.28 7.06
N GLU A 367 8.22 -3.04 6.02
CA GLU A 367 6.80 -2.70 6.15
C GLU A 367 5.98 -3.89 6.71
N MET A 368 6.42 -5.11 6.40
CA MET A 368 5.82 -6.38 6.84
C MET A 368 6.87 -7.31 7.49
N PRO A 369 7.30 -7.02 8.74
CA PRO A 369 8.33 -7.79 9.42
C PRO A 369 7.83 -9.16 9.94
N SER A 370 6.51 -9.33 10.04
CA SER A 370 5.83 -10.56 10.48
C SER A 370 4.91 -11.10 9.37
N SER A 371 4.11 -12.14 9.68
CA SER A 371 3.09 -12.65 8.74
C SER A 371 2.25 -11.50 8.20
N PRO A 372 2.14 -11.36 6.86
CA PRO A 372 1.46 -10.22 6.25
C PRO A 372 0.00 -10.10 6.69
N ALA A 373 -0.38 -8.92 7.15
CA ALA A 373 -1.78 -8.55 7.31
C ALA A 373 -2.32 -8.03 5.98
N VAL A 374 -3.49 -8.53 5.55
CA VAL A 374 -4.11 -8.10 4.28
C VAL A 374 -4.30 -6.59 4.25
N THR A 375 -4.69 -5.97 5.37
CA THR A 375 -4.91 -4.52 5.49
C THR A 375 -3.64 -3.67 5.36
N HIS A 376 -2.46 -4.28 5.42
CA HIS A 376 -1.19 -3.55 5.30
C HIS A 376 -0.71 -3.44 3.85
N TYR A 377 -1.27 -4.21 2.91
CA TYR A 377 -0.95 -4.02 1.50
C TYR A 377 -1.65 -2.77 0.96
N LEU A 378 -1.01 -2.11 -0.01
CA LEU A 378 -1.66 -1.06 -0.77
C LEU A 378 -2.51 -1.69 -1.89
N TRP A 379 -3.81 -1.75 -1.62
CA TRP A 379 -4.79 -2.26 -2.57
C TRP A 379 -5.30 -1.15 -3.50
N GLY A 380 -5.35 -1.46 -4.79
CA GLY A 380 -5.95 -0.64 -5.83
C GLY A 380 -7.34 -1.12 -6.21
N ASN A 381 -8.14 -0.18 -6.69
CA ASN A 381 -9.49 -0.44 -7.12
C ASN A 381 -9.52 -1.32 -8.39
N PRO A 382 -10.28 -2.42 -8.40
CA PRO A 382 -10.32 -3.35 -9.53
C PRO A 382 -10.86 -2.73 -10.83
N ALA A 383 -11.54 -1.58 -10.78
CA ALA A 383 -11.94 -0.85 -11.98
C ALA A 383 -10.74 -0.37 -12.82
N LEU A 384 -9.57 -0.16 -12.20
CA LEU A 384 -8.32 0.14 -12.91
C LEU A 384 -7.89 -1.05 -13.80
N LEU A 385 -8.08 -2.28 -13.34
CA LEU A 385 -7.81 -3.47 -14.16
C LEU A 385 -8.73 -3.52 -15.37
N ALA A 386 -10.01 -3.18 -15.20
CA ALA A 386 -10.96 -3.16 -16.31
C ALA A 386 -10.57 -2.10 -17.36
N ALA A 387 -10.20 -0.90 -16.92
CA ALA A 387 -9.70 0.16 -17.81
C ALA A 387 -8.43 -0.28 -18.57
N CYS A 388 -7.48 -0.89 -17.87
CA CYS A 388 -6.25 -1.43 -18.45
C CYS A 388 -6.54 -2.51 -19.50
N ALA A 389 -7.34 -3.53 -19.14
CA ALA A 389 -7.66 -4.63 -20.05
C ALA A 389 -8.45 -4.18 -21.28
N LEU A 390 -9.43 -3.27 -21.11
CA LEU A 390 -10.22 -2.76 -22.22
C LEU A 390 -9.42 -1.80 -23.12
N GLY A 391 -8.58 -0.95 -22.54
CA GLY A 391 -7.68 -0.07 -23.29
C GLY A 391 -6.69 -0.88 -24.14
N ASN A 392 -6.05 -1.89 -23.55
CA ASN A 392 -5.13 -2.77 -24.29
C ASN A 392 -5.83 -3.57 -25.38
N ALA A 393 -7.03 -4.10 -25.10
CA ALA A 393 -7.81 -4.79 -26.13
C ALA A 393 -8.18 -3.86 -27.30
N PHE A 394 -8.48 -2.59 -27.02
CA PHE A 394 -8.71 -1.58 -28.05
C PHE A 394 -7.44 -1.29 -28.85
N THR A 395 -6.28 -1.13 -28.21
CA THR A 395 -5.00 -0.95 -28.91
C THR A 395 -4.68 -2.13 -29.83
N GLU A 396 -4.94 -3.36 -29.38
CA GLU A 396 -4.64 -4.57 -30.14
C GLU A 396 -5.58 -4.81 -31.33
N SER A 397 -6.86 -4.46 -31.20
CA SER A 397 -7.91 -4.88 -32.16
C SER A 397 -8.71 -3.73 -32.78
N GLY A 398 -8.67 -2.54 -32.20
CA GLY A 398 -9.59 -1.43 -32.48
C GLY A 398 -11.01 -1.63 -31.92
N GLU A 399 -11.33 -2.80 -31.35
CA GLU A 399 -12.67 -3.09 -30.85
C GLU A 399 -12.92 -2.39 -29.51
N THR A 400 -14.00 -1.62 -29.42
CA THR A 400 -14.44 -1.00 -28.16
C THR A 400 -15.17 -1.97 -27.23
N ASN A 401 -15.49 -3.17 -27.72
CA ASN A 401 -16.24 -4.19 -26.99
C ASN A 401 -15.65 -5.58 -27.27
N PRO A 402 -14.48 -5.88 -26.71
CA PRO A 402 -13.74 -7.10 -27.01
C PRO A 402 -14.53 -8.35 -26.58
N THR A 403 -14.42 -9.40 -27.39
CA THR A 403 -15.04 -10.72 -27.13
C THR A 403 -14.08 -11.74 -26.51
N GLY A 404 -12.78 -11.41 -26.48
CA GLY A 404 -11.72 -12.23 -25.88
C GLY A 404 -11.67 -12.15 -24.35
N PRO A 405 -10.81 -12.96 -23.72
CA PRO A 405 -10.59 -12.87 -22.28
C PRO A 405 -9.94 -11.52 -21.93
N LEU A 406 -10.43 -10.89 -20.86
CA LEU A 406 -9.82 -9.68 -20.30
C LEU A 406 -8.84 -10.11 -19.21
N GLU A 407 -7.55 -9.97 -19.48
CA GLU A 407 -6.47 -10.35 -18.56
C GLU A 407 -5.50 -9.19 -18.36
N VAL A 408 -4.94 -9.12 -17.16
CA VAL A 408 -3.88 -8.17 -16.81
C VAL A 408 -2.79 -8.94 -16.09
N GLY A 409 -1.58 -8.97 -16.67
CA GLY A 409 -0.39 -9.63 -16.12
C GLY A 409 0.62 -8.66 -15.50
N GLY A 410 1.76 -9.16 -15.02
CA GLY A 410 2.82 -8.32 -14.45
C GLY A 410 2.43 -7.63 -13.15
N LEU A 411 1.48 -8.17 -12.39
CA LEU A 411 1.02 -7.59 -11.13
C LEU A 411 1.96 -7.95 -9.97
N PRO A 412 2.05 -7.09 -8.92
CA PRO A 412 2.85 -7.38 -7.74
C PRO A 412 2.50 -8.73 -7.10
N LEU A 413 3.53 -9.52 -6.80
CA LEU A 413 3.44 -10.81 -6.10
C LEU A 413 4.40 -10.81 -4.91
N HIS A 414 3.86 -10.66 -3.70
CA HIS A 414 4.69 -10.73 -2.50
C HIS A 414 4.95 -12.18 -2.11
N VAL A 415 6.24 -12.54 -2.04
CA VAL A 415 6.74 -13.83 -1.55
C VAL A 415 7.28 -13.63 -0.14
N TYR A 416 6.67 -14.30 0.84
CA TYR A 416 7.03 -14.20 2.26
C TYR A 416 7.27 -15.58 2.87
N ARG A 417 7.91 -15.62 4.05
CA ARG A 417 8.12 -16.88 4.78
C ARG A 417 7.19 -16.94 5.99
N GLU A 418 6.54 -18.08 6.17
CA GLU A 418 5.68 -18.37 7.32
C GLU A 418 5.94 -19.82 7.75
N ASP A 419 6.19 -20.03 9.03
CA ASP A 419 6.55 -21.35 9.60
C ASP A 419 7.69 -22.08 8.88
N GLY A 420 8.64 -21.32 8.32
CA GLY A 420 9.78 -21.84 7.57
C GLY A 420 9.50 -22.17 6.10
N GLU A 421 8.24 -22.12 5.67
CA GLU A 421 7.82 -22.35 4.28
C GLU A 421 7.72 -21.03 3.50
N SER A 422 8.02 -21.07 2.20
CA SER A 422 7.83 -19.92 1.31
C SER A 422 6.39 -19.92 0.81
N LYS A 423 5.67 -18.83 1.06
CA LYS A 423 4.31 -18.61 0.58
C LYS A 423 4.29 -17.43 -0.40
N MET A 424 3.35 -17.47 -1.32
CA MET A 424 3.12 -16.42 -2.30
C MET A 424 1.68 -15.93 -2.14
N THR A 425 1.52 -14.60 -2.15
CA THR A 425 0.21 -13.96 -2.14
C THR A 425 -0.53 -14.16 -3.46
N ALA A 426 -1.86 -13.93 -3.45
CA ALA A 426 -2.60 -13.70 -4.69
C ALA A 426 -2.31 -12.28 -5.22
N CYS A 427 -2.49 -12.07 -6.52
CA CYS A 427 -2.48 -10.73 -7.11
C CYS A 427 -3.67 -9.88 -6.62
N ALA A 428 -4.81 -10.55 -6.40
CA ALA A 428 -6.01 -9.96 -5.83
C ALA A 428 -6.06 -10.19 -4.31
N GLU A 429 -6.83 -9.38 -3.58
CA GLU A 429 -6.97 -9.41 -2.11
C GLU A 429 -7.25 -10.81 -1.55
N ARG A 430 -7.95 -11.64 -2.33
CA ARG A 430 -8.24 -13.03 -1.98
C ARG A 430 -8.35 -13.94 -3.20
N TRP A 431 -8.13 -15.23 -2.97
CA TRP A 431 -8.47 -16.27 -3.93
C TRP A 431 -9.97 -16.52 -3.90
N LEU A 432 -10.66 -16.32 -5.02
CA LEU A 432 -12.06 -16.73 -5.17
C LEU A 432 -12.11 -18.21 -5.55
N ASN A 433 -12.91 -18.99 -4.83
CA ASN A 433 -13.29 -20.34 -5.25
C ASN A 433 -14.50 -20.31 -6.21
N ASP A 434 -14.76 -21.43 -6.87
CA ASP A 434 -15.82 -21.52 -7.89
C ASP A 434 -17.21 -21.15 -7.35
N GLY A 435 -17.52 -21.51 -6.11
CA GLY A 435 -18.80 -21.18 -5.47
C GLY A 435 -18.96 -19.69 -5.17
N GLU A 436 -17.88 -19.04 -4.73
CA GLU A 436 -17.85 -17.58 -4.52
C GLU A 436 -18.01 -16.84 -5.85
N LEU A 437 -17.31 -17.31 -6.87
CA LEU A 437 -17.36 -16.76 -8.22
C LEU A 437 -18.79 -16.83 -8.79
N ASP A 438 -19.40 -18.03 -8.80
CA ASP A 438 -20.77 -18.22 -9.28
C ASP A 438 -21.77 -17.35 -8.52
N ALA A 439 -21.58 -17.21 -7.20
CA ALA A 439 -22.47 -16.43 -6.36
C ALA A 439 -22.35 -14.91 -6.60
N LEU A 440 -21.14 -14.40 -6.86
CA LEU A 440 -20.92 -13.01 -7.27
C LEU A 440 -21.60 -12.71 -8.59
N LEU A 441 -21.36 -13.54 -9.61
CA LEU A 441 -21.93 -13.38 -10.95
C LEU A 441 -23.47 -13.43 -10.90
N ALA A 442 -24.04 -14.35 -10.10
CA ALA A 442 -25.49 -14.44 -9.89
C ALA A 442 -26.10 -13.19 -9.24
N ASN A 443 -25.30 -12.41 -8.48
CA ASN A 443 -25.71 -11.17 -7.84
C ASN A 443 -25.40 -9.91 -8.67
N GLY A 444 -24.95 -10.05 -9.91
CA GLY A 444 -24.63 -8.88 -10.74
C GLY A 444 -23.30 -8.23 -10.34
N ILE A 445 -22.40 -8.94 -9.66
CA ILE A 445 -21.07 -8.44 -9.28
C ILE A 445 -19.99 -9.14 -10.12
N SER A 446 -19.24 -8.35 -10.87
CA SER A 446 -18.10 -8.81 -11.68
C SER A 446 -16.92 -9.21 -10.80
N ALA A 447 -16.08 -10.10 -11.31
CA ALA A 447 -15.03 -10.73 -10.51
C ALA A 447 -13.62 -10.52 -11.08
N VAL A 448 -12.66 -10.30 -10.18
CA VAL A 448 -11.23 -10.40 -10.44
C VAL A 448 -10.73 -11.76 -9.96
N VAL A 449 -10.27 -12.59 -10.89
CA VAL A 449 -9.81 -13.95 -10.61
C VAL A 449 -8.29 -14.00 -10.73
N THR A 450 -7.59 -14.28 -9.63
CA THR A 450 -6.13 -14.52 -9.68
C THR A 450 -5.83 -15.82 -10.40
N LEU A 451 -4.94 -15.78 -11.40
CA LEU A 451 -4.46 -16.95 -12.10
C LEU A 451 -3.37 -17.63 -11.27
N ARG A 452 -3.61 -18.89 -10.90
CA ARG A 452 -2.74 -19.63 -9.97
C ARG A 452 -1.33 -19.81 -10.54
N GLY A 453 -0.33 -19.39 -9.76
CA GLY A 453 1.09 -19.54 -10.13
C GLY A 453 1.59 -18.51 -11.13
N SER A 454 0.84 -17.42 -11.35
CA SER A 454 1.22 -16.31 -12.23
C SER A 454 0.94 -14.97 -11.57
N ASP A 455 1.57 -13.92 -12.10
CA ASP A 455 1.41 -12.51 -11.77
C ASP A 455 0.23 -11.87 -12.53
N ALA A 456 -0.81 -12.65 -12.80
CA ALA A 456 -1.90 -12.25 -13.67
C ALA A 456 -3.27 -12.49 -13.05
N VAL A 457 -4.22 -11.66 -13.45
CA VAL A 457 -5.63 -11.78 -13.12
C VAL A 457 -6.46 -11.84 -14.41
N ARG A 458 -7.60 -12.52 -14.33
CA ARG A 458 -8.64 -12.50 -15.35
C ARG A 458 -9.87 -11.79 -14.82
N LEU A 459 -10.47 -10.94 -15.63
CA LEU A 459 -11.68 -10.20 -15.32
C LEU A 459 -12.89 -10.88 -15.94
N LEU A 460 -13.90 -11.15 -15.11
CA LEU A 460 -15.23 -11.56 -15.56
C LEU A 460 -16.15 -10.36 -15.49
N LEU A 461 -16.05 -9.50 -16.51
CA LEU A 461 -16.78 -8.24 -16.59
C LEU A 461 -18.19 -8.46 -17.11
N HIS A 462 -19.19 -7.97 -16.39
CA HIS A 462 -20.60 -7.95 -16.80
C HIS A 462 -21.34 -6.78 -16.17
N SER A 463 -22.51 -6.47 -16.73
CA SER A 463 -23.39 -5.44 -16.15
C SER A 463 -23.97 -5.89 -14.80
N ILE A 464 -24.37 -4.94 -13.96
CA ILE A 464 -25.04 -5.19 -12.66
C ILE A 464 -26.42 -5.87 -12.77
N ILE A 465 -26.92 -6.06 -13.99
CA ILE A 465 -28.16 -6.77 -14.27
C ILE A 465 -28.04 -8.22 -13.76
N THR A 466 -28.98 -8.62 -12.93
CA THR A 466 -29.11 -10.02 -12.51
C THR A 466 -30.01 -10.77 -13.48
N SER A 467 -29.58 -11.96 -13.91
CA SER A 467 -30.47 -12.85 -14.65
C SER A 467 -31.58 -13.29 -13.70
N ARG A 468 -32.81 -12.79 -13.90
CA ARG A 468 -33.97 -13.33 -13.17
C ARG A 468 -34.12 -14.81 -13.50
N LYS A 469 -34.22 -15.65 -12.47
CA LYS A 469 -34.93 -16.94 -12.58
C LYS A 469 -36.42 -16.70 -12.65
#